data_AF-A0A1R4H363-F1
#
_entry.id   AF-A0A1R4H363-F1
#
_cell.length_a   1.000
_cell.length_b   1.000
_cell.length_c   1.000
_cell.angle_alpha   90.00
_cell.angle_beta   90.00
_cell.angle_gamma   90.00
#
_symmetry.space_group_name_H-M   'P 1'
#
loop_
_entity.id
_entity.type
_entity.pdbx_description
1 polymer ?
#
loop_
_entity_poly.entity_id
_entity_poly.type
_entity_poly.pdbx_seq_one_letter_code
_entity_poly.pdbx_strand_id
1 'polypeptide(L)' 'MHTIELVNRDIEFLTIEKFMSLTAKEKSKIQSVKIIPPSLDRDDFGKIQVKYKVPSYRVAGIS' A
#
# COMPACT_ATOMS: atom_id res chain seq x y z
N MET A 1 -26.74 -6.41 -12.03
CA MET A 1 -26.05 -5.25 -11.42
C MET A 1 -24.93 -5.82 -10.57
N HIS A 2 -23.67 -5.59 -10.93
CA HIS A 2 -22.53 -6.07 -10.14
C HIS A 2 -21.84 -4.85 -9.54
N THR A 3 -21.96 -4.71 -8.23
CA THR A 3 -21.28 -3.66 -7.48
C THR A 3 -19.83 -4.08 -7.32
N ILE A 4 -18.92 -3.40 -8.03
CA ILE A 4 -17.49 -3.57 -7.79
C ILE A 4 -17.15 -2.69 -6.59
N GLU A 5 -17.02 -3.30 -5.41
CA GLU A 5 -16.49 -2.62 -4.24
C GLU A 5 -14.98 -2.44 -4.43
N LEU A 6 -14.58 -1.26 -4.90
CA LEU A 6 -13.18 -0.85 -4.88
C LEU A 6 -12.78 -0.62 -3.42
N VAL A 7 -12.26 -1.66 -2.77
CA VAL A 7 -11.58 -1.52 -1.48
C VAL A 7 -10.28 -0.76 -1.74
N ASN A 8 -10.36 0.57 -1.70
CA ASN A 8 -9.24 1.45 -1.92
C ASN A 8 -8.32 1.39 -0.68
N ARG A 9 -7.47 0.36 -0.62
CA ARG A 9 -6.36 0.30 0.35
C ARG A 9 -5.25 1.20 -0.14
N ASP A 10 -5.49 2.50 -0.08
CA ASP A 10 -4.49 3.51 -0.41
C ASP A 10 -3.21 3.32 0.43
N ILE A 11 -3.38 2.90 1.69
CA ILE A 11 -2.32 2.72 2.67
C ILE A 11 -2.48 1.37 3.37
N GLU A 12 -1.38 0.63 3.50
CA GLU A 12 -1.28 -0.62 4.24
C GLU A 12 -0.07 -0.59 5.19
N PHE A 13 -0.17 -1.25 6.35
CA PHE A 13 0.95 -1.42 7.27
C PHE A 13 1.40 -2.87 7.25
N LEU A 14 2.64 -3.10 6.80
CA LEU A 14 3.24 -4.43 6.69
C LEU A 14 4.28 -4.65 7.78
N THR A 15 4.45 -5.91 8.17
CA THR A 15 5.66 -6.33 8.87
C THR A 15 6.84 -6.36 7.89
N ILE A 16 8.06 -6.39 8.43
CA ILE A 16 9.28 -6.49 7.63
C ILE A 16 9.24 -7.76 6.76
N GLU A 17 8.89 -8.89 7.36
CA GLU A 17 8.79 -10.18 6.67
C GLU A 17 7.83 -10.10 5.48
N LYS A 18 6.63 -9.55 5.70
CA LYS A 18 5.62 -9.44 4.65
C LYS A 18 6.06 -8.51 3.53
N PHE A 19 6.73 -7.40 3.85
CA PHE A 19 7.27 -6.48 2.85
C PHE A 19 8.40 -7.13 2.02
N MET A 20 9.26 -7.92 2.66
CA MET A 20 10.34 -8.64 1.99
C MET A 20 9.81 -9.75 1.07
N SER A 21 8.71 -10.41 1.46
CA SER A 21 8.04 -11.42 0.63
C SER A 21 7.25 -10.87 -0.57
N LEU A 22 7.11 -9.54 -0.71
CA LEU A 22 6.41 -8.97 -1.87
C LEU A 22 7.16 -9.27 -3.18
N THR A 23 6.41 -9.73 -4.17
CA THR A 23 6.93 -9.93 -5.53
C THR A 23 7.29 -8.61 -6.21
N ALA A 24 8.12 -8.66 -7.25
CA ALA A 24 8.44 -7.47 -8.06
C ALA A 24 7.18 -6.80 -8.64
N LYS A 25 6.16 -7.61 -9.01
CA LYS A 25 4.87 -7.14 -9.52
C LYS A 25 4.05 -6.40 -8.47
N GLU A 26 4.14 -6.79 -7.21
CA GLU A 26 3.46 -6.09 -6.11
C GLU A 26 4.21 -4.82 -5.73
N LYS A 27 5.55 -4.88 -5.65
CA LYS A 27 6.39 -3.71 -5.38
C LYS A 27 6.23 -2.62 -6.44
N SER A 28 6.01 -2.96 -7.71
CA SER A 28 5.81 -1.97 -8.78
C SER A 28 4.51 -1.15 -8.63
N LYS A 29 3.54 -1.65 -7.86
CA LYS A 29 2.29 -0.96 -7.53
C LYS A 29 2.44 0.00 -6.35
N ILE A 30 3.59 0.00 -5.67
CA ILE A 30 3.84 0.90 -4.54
C ILE A 30 4.18 2.30 -5.07
N GLN A 31 3.53 3.32 -4.50
CA GLN A 31 3.83 4.73 -4.72
C GLN A 31 4.91 5.23 -3.76
N SER A 32 4.78 4.92 -2.46
CA SER A 32 5.75 5.31 -1.45
C SER A 32 5.82 4.33 -0.30
N VAL A 33 6.96 4.35 0.40
CA VAL A 33 7.23 3.51 1.57
C VAL A 33 7.72 4.41 2.70
N LYS A 34 7.20 4.22 3.91
CA LYS A 34 7.65 4.89 5.13
C LYS A 34 7.90 3.85 6.22
N ILE A 35 9.07 3.92 6.83
CA ILE A 35 9.42 3.09 7.99
C ILE A 35 8.85 3.77 9.23
N ILE A 36 8.04 3.03 10.00
CA ILE A 36 7.53 3.43 11.30
C ILE A 36 8.37 2.69 12.34
N PRO A 37 9.27 3.37 13.05
CA PRO A 37 10.09 2.71 14.07
C PRO A 37 9.20 2.23 15.23
N PRO A 38 9.68 1.24 16.00
CA PRO A 38 9.00 0.81 17.21
C PRO A 38 8.89 1.94 18.23
N SER A 39 7.82 1.91 19.03
CA SER A 39 7.64 2.86 20.13
C SER A 39 8.23 2.29 21.42
N LEU A 40 8.92 3.12 22.21
CA LEU A 40 9.52 2.68 23.49
C LEU A 40 8.48 2.14 24.49
N ASP A 41 7.22 2.59 24.37
CA ASP A 41 6.11 2.21 25.26
C ASP A 41 5.34 0.96 24.81
N ARG A 42 5.74 0.34 23.69
CA ARG A 42 5.05 -0.84 23.13
C ARG A 42 6.08 -1.88 22.72
N ASP A 43 5.81 -3.13 23.09
CA ASP A 43 6.57 -4.28 22.59
C ASP A 43 6.14 -4.58 21.13
N ASP A 44 6.54 -3.70 20.21
CA ASP A 44 6.43 -3.91 18.77
C ASP A 44 7.77 -3.73 18.08
N PHE A 45 7.93 -4.33 16.89
CA PHE A 45 9.17 -4.29 16.10
C PHE A 45 9.18 -3.14 15.08
N GLY A 46 8.23 -2.20 15.18
CA GLY A 46 7.96 -1.22 14.12
C GLY A 46 7.20 -1.83 12.94
N LYS A 47 6.83 -0.98 11.99
CA LYS A 47 6.00 -1.34 10.83
C LYS A 47 6.45 -0.60 9.58
N ILE A 48 6.12 -1.15 8.43
CA ILE A 48 6.36 -0.50 7.14
C ILE A 48 5.01 -0.03 6.60
N GLN A 49 4.83 1.28 6.54
CA GLN A 49 3.68 1.89 5.88
C GLN A 49 3.94 1.93 4.37
N VAL A 50 3.07 1.29 3.60
CA VAL A 50 3.11 1.23 2.15
C VAL A 50 1.92 2.00 1.61
N LYS A 51 2.18 2.96 0.72
CA LYS A 51 1.12 3.62 -0.05
C LYS A 51 1.11 3.07 -1.47
N TYR A 52 -0.02 2.60 -1.95
CA TYR A 52 -0.15 2.07 -3.31
C TYR A 52 -0.47 3.17 -4.32
N LYS A 53 -0.13 2.93 -5.59
CA LYS A 53 -0.53 3.80 -6.70
C LYS A 53 -2.04 3.67 -6.89
N VAL A 54 -2.76 4.77 -6.77
CA VAL A 54 -4.16 4.84 -7.19
C VAL A 54 -4.20 4.68 -8.71
N PRO A 55 -5.03 3.79 -9.27
CA PRO A 55 -5.25 3.79 -10.70
C PRO A 55 -5.83 5.16 -11.11
N SER A 56 -5.05 5.94 -11.86
CA SER A 56 -5.55 7.17 -12.46
C SER A 56 -6.38 6.81 -13.69
N TYR A 57 -7.70 6.76 -13.53
CA TYR A 57 -8.60 6.70 -14.67
C TYR A 57 -8.54 8.04 -15.40
N ARG A 58 -7.83 8.09 -16.54
CA ARG A 58 -8.07 9.15 -17.53
C ARG A 58 -9.40 8.80 -18.19
N VAL A 59 -10.41 9.67 -18.00
CA VAL A 59 -11.63 9.60 -18.80
C VAL A 59 -11.20 9.80 -20.27
N ALA A 60 -11.30 8.74 -21.06
CA ALA A 60 -11.07 8.82 -22.49
C ALA A 60 -12.27 9.57 -23.10
N GLY A 61 -12.11 10.88 -23.30
CA GLY A 61 -13.06 11.71 -24.01
C GLY A 61 -13.67 12.81 -23.17
N ILE A 62 -13.01 13.98 -23.15
CA ILE A 62 -13.69 15.23 -23.44
C ILE A 62 -12.76 15.96 -24.42
N SER A 63 -13.35 16.27 -25.57
CA SER A 63 -12.78 16.87 -26.76
C SER A 63 -12.12 18.23 -26.52
#